data_AF-A0AAV3B4U7-F1
#
_entry.id   AF-A0AAV3B4U7-F1
#
_cell.length_a   1.000
_cell.length_b   1.000
_cell.length_c   1.000
_cell.angle_alpha   90.00
_cell.angle_beta   90.00
_cell.angle_gamma   90.00
#
_symmetry.space_group_name_H-M   'P 1'
#
loop_
_entity.id
_entity.type
_entity.pdbx_description
1 polymer ?
#
loop_
_entity_poly.entity_id
_entity_poly.type
_entity_poly.pdbx_seq_one_letter_code
_entity_poly.pdbx_strand_id
1 'polypeptide(L)'
;MSAIIFILQLILAVIMLPFHILYYIGIWDRTSKKTFPLFLSKASIIYNKLMEEHKKSLFNNLSDFADSSKELRLLEIGCGTGTNFKLYPKGCRVTCLDINPNFKKYLSKSIAESDHLKFDGFLVASADNMTPIADASMDVVVSTLLTCSVPNTPAVLKEVKRVLKPNNTFPGKYYTPL
;
A
#
# COMPACT_ATOMS: atom_id res chain seq x y z
N MET A 1 28.99 -0.34 -34.22
CA MET A 1 27.65 -0.10 -33.64
C MET A 1 26.80 -1.37 -33.56
N SER A 2 26.62 -2.13 -34.65
CA SER A 2 25.82 -3.37 -34.66
C SER A 2 26.32 -4.48 -33.72
N ALA A 3 27.63 -4.71 -33.63
CA ALA A 3 28.19 -5.76 -32.77
C ALA A 3 28.01 -5.48 -31.26
N ILE A 4 28.13 -4.21 -30.86
CA ILE A 4 27.92 -3.78 -29.47
C ILE A 4 26.45 -3.98 -29.07
N ILE A 5 25.52 -3.62 -29.95
CA ILE A 5 24.09 -3.84 -29.73
C ILE A 5 23.77 -5.33 -29.58
N PHE A 6 24.35 -6.18 -30.43
CA PHE A 6 24.18 -7.63 -30.36
C PHE A 6 24.71 -8.23 -29.05
N ILE A 7 25.92 -7.82 -28.63
CA ILE A 7 26.51 -8.25 -27.36
C ILE A 7 25.61 -7.82 -26.18
N LEU A 8 25.11 -6.58 -26.19
CA LEU A 8 24.19 -6.10 -25.16
C LEU A 8 22.88 -6.90 -25.12
N GLN A 9 22.30 -7.23 -26.28
CA GLN A 9 21.10 -8.07 -26.37
C GLN A 9 21.35 -9.48 -25.83
N LEU A 10 22.49 -10.07 -26.15
CA LEU A 10 22.86 -11.40 -25.65
C LEU A 10 23.05 -11.40 -24.14
N ILE A 11 23.73 -10.39 -23.59
CA ILE A 11 23.90 -10.22 -22.14
C ILE A 11 22.52 -10.06 -21.46
N LEU A 12 21.64 -9.23 -22.02
CA LEU A 12 20.29 -9.02 -21.48
C LEU A 12 19.48 -10.33 -21.50
N ALA A 13 19.56 -11.10 -22.59
CA ALA A 13 18.88 -12.38 -22.72
C ALA A 13 19.38 -13.40 -21.69
N VAL A 14 20.69 -13.49 -21.47
CA VAL A 14 21.29 -14.37 -20.45
C VAL A 14 20.87 -13.95 -19.04
N ILE A 15 20.79 -12.65 -18.77
CA ILE A 15 20.31 -12.13 -17.47
C ILE A 15 18.81 -12.44 -17.25
N MET A 16 17.99 -12.39 -18.30
CA MET A 16 16.54 -12.64 -18.22
C MET A 16 16.18 -14.13 -18.22
N LEU A 17 17.06 -15.00 -18.72
CA LEU A 17 16.81 -16.43 -18.85
C LEU A 17 16.48 -17.12 -17.49
N PRO A 18 17.19 -16.87 -16.38
CA PRO A 18 16.83 -17.40 -15.06
C PRO A 18 15.42 -16.97 -14.63
N PHE A 19 15.02 -15.72 -14.91
CA PHE A 19 13.68 -15.22 -14.58
C PHE A 19 12.60 -15.96 -15.37
N HIS A 20 12.83 -16.23 -16.65
CA HIS A 20 11.91 -17.00 -17.49
C HIS A 20 11.81 -18.45 -17.04
N ILE A 21 12.95 -19.07 -16.69
CA ILE A 21 12.96 -20.44 -16.14
C ILE A 21 12.19 -20.47 -14.82
N LEU A 22 12.46 -19.55 -13.88
CA LEU A 22 11.75 -19.42 -12.61
C LEU A 22 10.24 -19.18 -12.79
N TYR A 23 9.86 -18.39 -13.79
CA TYR A 23 8.46 -18.12 -14.13
C TYR A 23 7.78 -19.38 -14.68
N TYR A 24 8.43 -20.06 -15.63
CA TYR A 24 7.89 -21.27 -16.26
C TYR A 24 7.72 -22.44 -15.27
N ILE A 25 8.64 -22.60 -14.31
CA ILE A 25 8.54 -23.61 -13.25
C ILE A 25 7.55 -23.22 -12.13
N GLY A 26 6.90 -22.06 -12.21
CA GLY A 26 5.91 -21.59 -11.23
C GLY A 26 6.47 -21.20 -9.86
N ILE A 27 7.80 -21.20 -9.69
CA ILE A 27 8.46 -20.85 -8.42
C ILE A 27 8.59 -19.32 -8.28
N TRP A 28 8.65 -18.61 -9.40
CA TRP A 28 8.85 -17.16 -9.44
C TRP A 28 7.90 -16.40 -8.53
N ASP A 29 6.58 -16.66 -8.62
CA ASP A 29 5.56 -15.95 -7.84
C ASP A 29 5.73 -16.14 -6.34
N ARG A 30 6.19 -17.32 -5.92
CA ARG A 30 6.41 -17.62 -4.49
C ARG A 30 7.67 -16.93 -3.98
N THR A 31 8.74 -16.93 -4.78
CA THR A 31 10.01 -16.30 -4.40
C THR A 31 9.91 -14.77 -4.44
N SER A 32 9.29 -14.21 -5.48
CA SER A 32 9.14 -12.76 -5.66
C SER A 32 8.30 -12.15 -4.53
N LYS A 33 7.19 -12.78 -4.14
CA LYS A 33 6.35 -12.32 -3.02
C LYS A 33 7.11 -12.30 -1.68
N LYS A 34 8.15 -13.12 -1.51
CA LYS A 34 8.97 -13.12 -0.28
C LYS A 34 10.11 -12.12 -0.33
N THR A 35 10.76 -11.95 -1.48
CA THR A 35 11.91 -11.05 -1.63
C THR A 35 11.49 -9.60 -1.81
N PHE A 36 10.35 -9.36 -2.48
CA PHE A 36 9.84 -8.02 -2.75
C PHE A 36 9.62 -7.19 -1.47
N PRO A 37 9.00 -7.71 -0.39
CA PRO A 37 8.91 -6.96 0.87
C PRO A 37 10.24 -6.56 1.48
N LEU A 38 11.28 -7.40 1.37
CA LEU A 38 12.62 -7.08 1.87
C LEU A 38 13.28 -5.97 1.06
N PHE A 39 13.15 -6.04 -0.27
CA PHE A 39 13.61 -4.98 -1.15
C PHE A 39 12.88 -3.67 -0.85
N LEU A 40 11.55 -3.73 -0.81
CA LEU A 40 10.71 -2.56 -0.56
C LEU A 40 11.01 -1.93 0.80
N SER A 41 11.23 -2.74 1.85
CA SER A 41 11.57 -2.19 3.19
C SER A 41 12.86 -1.39 3.20
N LYS A 42 13.81 -1.70 2.30
CA LYS A 42 15.07 -0.95 2.17
C LYS A 42 14.87 0.28 1.28
N ALA A 43 14.25 0.10 0.12
CA ALA A 43 13.99 1.18 -0.83
C ALA A 43 13.09 2.27 -0.24
N SER A 44 12.10 1.87 0.58
CA SER A 44 11.16 2.80 1.20
C SER A 44 11.84 3.79 2.14
N ILE A 45 12.98 3.44 2.76
CA ILE A 45 13.70 4.36 3.66
C ILE A 45 14.13 5.63 2.89
N ILE A 46 14.74 5.45 1.73
CA ILE A 46 15.23 6.55 0.90
C ILE A 46 14.04 7.34 0.34
N TYR A 47 13.05 6.63 -0.21
CA TYR A 47 11.84 7.26 -0.76
C TYR A 47 11.09 8.09 0.29
N ASN A 48 10.88 7.54 1.49
CA ASN A 48 10.16 8.25 2.56
C ASN A 48 10.91 9.49 3.03
N LYS A 49 12.24 9.43 3.12
CA LYS A 49 13.05 10.62 3.45
C LYS A 49 12.90 11.71 2.39
N LEU A 50 12.83 11.34 1.12
CA LEU A 50 12.63 12.29 0.02
C LEU A 50 11.21 12.88 0.01
N MET A 51 10.20 12.08 0.33
CA MET A 51 8.79 12.44 0.19
C MET A 51 8.13 12.89 1.50
N GLU A 52 8.89 13.01 2.59
CA GLU A 52 8.34 13.22 3.94
C GLU A 52 7.45 14.47 4.02
N GLU A 53 7.94 15.61 3.55
CA GLU A 53 7.20 16.89 3.56
C GLU A 53 5.94 16.83 2.69
N HIS A 54 6.04 16.22 1.51
CA HIS A 54 4.90 16.04 0.63
C HIS A 54 3.82 15.16 1.27
N LYS A 55 4.23 14.06 1.91
CA LYS A 55 3.32 13.17 2.64
C LYS A 55 2.68 13.88 3.84
N LYS A 56 3.44 14.64 4.63
CA LYS A 56 2.89 15.46 5.73
C LYS A 56 1.80 16.40 5.23
N SER A 57 2.05 17.11 4.12
CA SER A 57 1.06 18.01 3.55
C SER A 57 -0.19 17.31 3.05
N LEU A 58 -0.11 16.06 2.59
CA LEU A 58 -1.27 15.28 2.19
C LEU A 58 -2.10 14.80 3.38
N PHE A 59 -1.44 14.48 4.50
CA PHE A 59 -2.08 13.89 5.67
C PHE A 59 -2.48 14.90 6.75
N ASN A 60 -2.14 16.19 6.58
CA ASN A 60 -2.37 17.24 7.58
C ASN A 60 -3.84 17.40 8.01
N ASN A 61 -4.78 17.16 7.10
CA ASN A 61 -6.21 17.36 7.33
C ASN A 61 -6.94 16.05 7.66
N LEU A 62 -6.23 14.95 7.94
CA LEU A 62 -6.88 13.66 8.26
C LEU A 62 -7.80 13.76 9.48
N SER A 63 -7.44 14.58 10.46
CA SER A 63 -8.25 14.79 11.66
C SER A 63 -9.63 15.40 11.39
N ASP A 64 -9.78 16.11 10.27
CA ASP A 64 -11.03 16.83 9.95
C ASP A 64 -12.15 15.88 9.54
N PHE A 65 -11.82 14.62 9.23
CA PHE A 65 -12.78 13.55 8.89
C PHE A 65 -13.20 12.71 10.09
N ALA A 66 -12.63 12.96 11.28
CA ALA A 66 -13.05 12.27 12.48
C ALA A 66 -14.49 12.66 12.81
N ASP A 67 -15.33 11.68 13.14
CA ASP A 67 -16.70 11.96 13.54
C ASP A 67 -16.77 12.60 14.95
N SER A 68 -17.98 12.85 15.45
CA SER A 68 -18.20 13.45 16.78
C SER A 68 -17.60 12.66 17.94
N SER A 69 -17.28 11.37 17.75
CA SER A 69 -16.57 10.54 18.74
C SER A 69 -15.06 10.79 18.76
N LYS A 70 -14.54 11.61 17.82
CA LYS A 70 -13.13 11.89 17.56
C LYS A 70 -12.31 10.65 17.18
N GLU A 71 -12.97 9.57 16.77
CA GLU A 71 -12.33 8.34 16.31
C GLU A 71 -12.38 8.27 14.78
N LEU A 72 -11.21 8.38 14.13
CA LEU A 72 -11.07 8.28 12.68
C LEU A 72 -10.82 6.83 12.27
N ARG A 73 -11.66 6.25 11.40
CA ARG A 73 -11.43 4.93 10.79
C ARG A 73 -10.75 5.08 9.43
N LEU A 74 -9.49 4.66 9.37
CA LEU A 74 -8.64 4.76 8.20
C LEU A 74 -8.34 3.37 7.64
N LEU A 75 -8.56 3.20 6.34
CA LEU A 75 -8.11 2.04 5.58
C LEU A 75 -6.88 2.42 4.75
N GLU A 76 -5.77 1.74 4.97
CA GLU A 76 -4.61 1.84 4.09
C GLU A 76 -4.56 0.65 3.12
N ILE A 77 -4.76 0.92 1.83
CA ILE A 77 -4.67 -0.09 0.76
C ILE A 77 -3.24 -0.10 0.22
N GLY A 78 -2.68 -1.29 0.03
CA GLY A 78 -1.28 -1.45 -0.36
C GLY A 78 -0.33 -0.99 0.75
N CYS A 79 -0.65 -1.31 2.00
CA CYS A 79 0.06 -0.77 3.17
C CYS A 79 1.55 -1.15 3.20
N GLY A 80 1.98 -2.19 2.48
CA GLY A 80 3.37 -2.58 2.38
C GLY A 80 4.02 -2.70 3.76
N THR A 81 5.06 -1.92 4.03
CA THR A 81 5.78 -1.92 5.31
C THR A 81 5.23 -0.94 6.34
N GLY A 82 4.10 -0.27 6.10
CA GLY A 82 3.44 0.62 7.07
C GLY A 82 4.12 1.98 7.21
N THR A 83 4.66 2.53 6.12
CA THR A 83 5.55 3.69 6.17
C THR A 83 4.86 5.01 6.51
N ASN A 84 3.54 5.05 6.41
CA ASN A 84 2.75 6.27 6.60
C ASN A 84 2.21 6.42 8.03
N PHE A 85 2.31 5.38 8.87
CA PHE A 85 1.69 5.35 10.21
C PHE A 85 2.09 6.52 11.11
N LYS A 86 3.35 6.95 11.06
CA LYS A 86 3.85 8.10 11.84
C LYS A 86 3.20 9.44 11.46
N LEU A 87 2.55 9.50 10.30
CA LEU A 87 1.90 10.71 9.77
C LEU A 87 0.40 10.74 10.07
N TYR A 88 -0.16 9.64 10.58
CA TYR A 88 -1.59 9.55 10.90
C TYR A 88 -1.91 10.16 12.26
N PRO A 89 -3.10 10.77 12.42
CA PRO A 89 -3.47 11.45 13.65
C PRO A 89 -3.59 10.48 14.83
N LYS A 90 -3.27 10.98 16.03
CA LYS A 90 -3.39 10.21 17.27
C LYS A 90 -4.82 9.72 17.49
N GLY A 91 -4.95 8.47 17.93
CA GLY A 91 -6.24 7.82 18.20
C GLY A 91 -6.94 7.26 16.96
N CYS A 92 -6.38 7.45 15.77
CA CYS A 92 -6.89 6.86 14.53
C CYS A 92 -6.88 5.33 14.61
N ARG A 93 -7.94 4.72 14.08
CA ARG A 93 -8.07 3.29 13.88
C ARG A 93 -7.66 2.92 12.49
N VAL A 94 -6.64 2.08 12.38
CA VAL A 94 -6.02 1.73 11.09
C VAL A 94 -6.29 0.27 10.78
N THR A 95 -6.97 0.05 9.65
CA THR A 95 -7.05 -1.24 8.99
C THR A 95 -6.09 -1.26 7.80
N CYS A 96 -5.24 -2.28 7.73
CA CYS A 96 -4.26 -2.43 6.67
C CYS A 96 -4.73 -3.49 5.67
N LEU A 97 -4.63 -3.23 4.37
CA LEU A 97 -4.95 -4.19 3.30
C LEU A 97 -3.77 -4.30 2.34
N ASP A 98 -3.30 -5.52 2.07
CA ASP A 98 -2.28 -5.78 1.05
C ASP A 98 -2.46 -7.18 0.44
N ILE A 99 -2.20 -7.32 -0.85
CA ILE A 99 -2.31 -8.62 -1.53
C ILE A 99 -1.20 -9.59 -1.11
N ASN A 100 -0.08 -9.10 -0.60
CA ASN A 100 1.06 -9.91 -0.23
C ASN A 100 1.11 -10.15 1.30
N PRO A 101 0.82 -11.39 1.76
CA PRO A 101 0.78 -11.70 3.19
C PRO A 101 2.14 -11.55 3.89
N ASN A 102 3.24 -11.55 3.13
CA ASN A 102 4.59 -11.45 3.69
C ASN A 102 4.90 -10.06 4.25
N PHE A 103 4.06 -9.04 4.00
CA PHE A 103 4.20 -7.73 4.61
C PHE A 103 3.88 -7.69 6.10
N LYS A 104 3.06 -8.64 6.60
CA LYS A 104 2.65 -8.70 8.01
C LYS A 104 3.82 -8.57 8.99
N LYS A 105 4.94 -9.27 8.72
CA LYS A 105 6.13 -9.21 9.60
C LYS A 105 6.82 -7.85 9.63
N TYR A 106 6.74 -7.08 8.54
CA TYR A 106 7.31 -5.73 8.46
C TYR A 106 6.38 -4.72 9.11
N LEU A 107 5.07 -4.88 8.91
CA LEU A 107 4.04 -4.06 9.56
C LEU A 107 4.16 -4.13 11.08
N SER A 108 4.40 -5.30 11.67
CA SER A 108 4.56 -5.44 13.13
C SER A 108 5.59 -4.47 13.72
N LYS A 109 6.68 -4.18 13.00
CA LYS A 109 7.68 -3.20 13.45
C LYS A 109 7.12 -1.78 13.42
N SER A 110 6.53 -1.38 12.29
CA SER A 110 5.96 -0.03 12.12
C SER A 110 4.79 0.23 13.07
N ILE A 111 4.01 -0.81 13.35
CA ILE A 111 2.94 -0.82 14.37
C ILE A 111 3.51 -0.55 15.75
N ALA A 112 4.56 -1.27 16.15
CA ALA A 112 5.20 -1.08 17.45
C ALA A 112 5.81 0.32 17.63
N GLU A 113 6.25 0.95 16.54
CA GLU A 113 6.76 2.33 16.52
C GLU A 113 5.66 3.41 16.43
N SER A 114 4.39 3.03 16.35
CA SER A 114 3.24 3.93 16.16
C SER A 114 2.18 3.71 17.25
N ASP A 115 2.59 3.84 18.52
CA ASP A 115 1.76 3.63 19.72
C ASP A 115 0.59 4.62 19.84
N HIS A 116 0.63 5.73 19.09
CA HIS A 116 -0.44 6.71 18.99
C HIS A 116 -1.64 6.21 18.17
N LEU A 117 -1.52 5.08 17.48
CA LEU A 117 -2.57 4.49 16.64
C LEU A 117 -3.21 3.27 17.30
N LYS A 118 -4.46 3.01 16.92
CA LYS A 118 -5.17 1.76 17.21
C LYS A 118 -5.17 0.91 15.94
N PHE A 119 -4.61 -0.30 15.97
CA PHE A 119 -4.59 -1.18 14.79
C PHE A 119 -5.71 -2.22 14.87
N ASP A 120 -6.63 -2.19 13.91
CA ASP A 120 -7.77 -3.12 13.85
C ASP A 120 -7.38 -4.43 13.14
N GLY A 121 -6.39 -4.41 12.25
CA GLY A 121 -5.85 -5.64 11.67
C GLY A 121 -5.12 -5.46 10.34
N PHE A 122 -4.62 -6.59 9.84
CA PHE A 122 -4.02 -6.73 8.51
C PHE A 122 -4.80 -7.77 7.70
N LEU A 123 -5.36 -7.32 6.58
CA LEU A 123 -6.20 -8.08 5.67
C LEU A 123 -5.41 -8.42 4.41
N VAL A 124 -5.43 -9.69 4.02
CA VAL A 124 -4.80 -10.17 2.79
C VAL A 124 -5.86 -10.21 1.70
N ALA A 125 -5.90 -9.17 0.88
CA ALA A 125 -6.89 -9.02 -0.19
C ALA A 125 -6.36 -8.12 -1.30
N SER A 126 -6.97 -8.20 -2.49
CA SER A 126 -6.68 -7.30 -3.59
C SER A 126 -7.43 -5.97 -3.40
N ALA A 127 -6.85 -4.87 -3.85
CA ALA A 127 -7.50 -3.56 -3.74
C ALA A 127 -8.71 -3.40 -4.67
N ASP A 128 -8.84 -4.24 -5.71
CA ASP A 128 -10.01 -4.30 -6.59
C ASP A 128 -11.10 -5.24 -6.08
N ASN A 129 -10.84 -5.92 -4.95
CA ASN A 129 -11.80 -6.77 -4.26
C ASN A 129 -11.57 -6.74 -2.74
N MET A 130 -12.17 -5.76 -2.09
CA MET A 130 -12.09 -5.54 -0.64
C MET A 130 -13.29 -6.17 0.09
N THR A 131 -13.78 -7.34 -0.37
CA THR A 131 -14.92 -8.06 0.26
C THR A 131 -14.84 -8.18 1.80
N PRO A 132 -13.68 -8.38 2.44
CA PRO A 132 -13.60 -8.42 3.90
C PRO A 132 -13.93 -7.10 4.62
N ILE A 133 -14.06 -6.00 3.89
CA ILE A 133 -14.32 -4.66 4.41
C ILE A 133 -15.78 -4.31 4.13
N ALA A 134 -16.51 -3.94 5.19
CA ALA A 134 -17.91 -3.56 5.08
C ALA A 134 -18.10 -2.27 4.27
N ASP A 135 -19.23 -2.19 3.56
CA ASP A 135 -19.69 -0.98 2.90
C ASP A 135 -19.81 0.16 3.91
N ALA A 136 -19.52 1.40 3.48
CA ALA A 136 -19.72 2.60 4.28
C ALA A 136 -19.11 2.53 5.70
N SER A 137 -17.95 1.90 5.85
CA SER A 137 -17.35 1.63 7.15
C SER A 137 -16.13 2.50 7.48
N MET A 138 -15.52 3.10 6.45
CA MET A 138 -14.28 3.87 6.56
C MET A 138 -14.54 5.37 6.38
N ASP A 139 -13.87 6.18 7.20
CA ASP A 139 -13.85 7.63 7.06
C ASP A 139 -12.83 8.06 6.01
N VAL A 140 -11.68 7.39 5.95
CA VAL A 140 -10.62 7.71 5.00
C VAL A 140 -10.03 6.44 4.40
N VAL A 141 -9.76 6.48 3.10
CA VAL A 141 -8.93 5.49 2.40
C VAL A 141 -7.64 6.15 1.93
N VAL A 142 -6.49 5.57 2.28
CA VAL A 142 -5.16 6.01 1.87
C VAL A 142 -4.53 4.96 0.96
N SER A 143 -3.88 5.43 -0.11
CA SER A 143 -3.12 4.61 -1.06
C SER A 143 -1.84 5.32 -1.43
N THR A 144 -0.67 4.76 -1.09
CA THR A 144 0.62 5.34 -1.48
C THR A 144 1.43 4.35 -2.28
N LEU A 145 1.83 4.70 -3.51
CA LEU A 145 2.59 3.83 -4.42
C LEU A 145 1.91 2.51 -4.82
N LEU A 146 0.57 2.41 -4.73
CA LEU A 146 -0.18 1.21 -5.11
C LEU A 146 -0.77 1.29 -6.53
N THR A 147 -1.27 2.45 -6.93
CA THR A 147 -2.16 2.59 -8.10
C THR A 147 -1.51 2.16 -9.43
N CYS A 148 -0.18 2.20 -9.52
CA CYS A 148 0.59 1.73 -10.68
C CYS A 148 0.73 0.19 -10.75
N SER A 149 0.43 -0.52 -9.66
CA SER A 149 0.66 -1.96 -9.51
C SER A 149 -0.64 -2.78 -9.59
N VAL A 150 -1.79 -2.12 -9.75
CA VAL A 150 -3.10 -2.78 -9.85
C VAL A 150 -3.52 -2.93 -11.32
N PRO A 151 -4.04 -4.10 -11.73
CA PRO A 151 -4.42 -4.33 -13.12
C PRO A 151 -5.70 -3.58 -13.53
N ASN A 152 -6.58 -3.27 -12.56
CA ASN A 152 -7.88 -2.64 -12.80
C ASN A 152 -8.13 -1.48 -11.84
N THR A 153 -7.55 -0.31 -12.13
CA THR A 153 -7.76 0.92 -11.35
C THR A 153 -9.25 1.30 -11.22
N PRO A 154 -10.10 1.21 -12.27
CA PRO A 154 -11.53 1.47 -12.11
C PRO A 154 -12.22 0.60 -11.06
N ALA A 155 -11.87 -0.69 -10.97
CA ALA A 155 -12.41 -1.58 -9.94
C ALA A 155 -11.94 -1.19 -8.53
N VAL A 156 -10.68 -0.78 -8.37
CA VAL A 156 -10.18 -0.23 -7.09
C VAL A 156 -10.98 1.00 -6.68
N LEU A 157 -11.21 1.95 -7.59
CA LEU A 157 -11.98 3.16 -7.28
C LEU A 157 -13.44 2.84 -6.91
N LYS A 158 -14.03 1.80 -7.51
CA LYS A 158 -15.36 1.31 -7.15
C LYS A 158 -15.37 0.76 -5.71
N GLU A 159 -14.37 -0.03 -5.33
CA GLU A 159 -14.25 -0.54 -3.96
C GLU A 159 -13.97 0.57 -2.95
N VAL A 160 -13.09 1.52 -3.27
CA VAL A 160 -12.86 2.73 -2.45
C VAL A 160 -14.17 3.46 -2.19
N LYS A 161 -14.97 3.69 -3.24
CA LYS A 161 -16.28 4.34 -3.10
C LYS A 161 -17.25 3.52 -2.24
N ARG A 162 -17.23 2.18 -2.35
CA ARG A 162 -18.09 1.28 -1.57
C ARG A 162 -17.77 1.33 -0.08
N VAL A 163 -16.48 1.29 0.28
CA VAL A 163 -16.06 1.22 1.70
C VAL A 163 -16.13 2.57 2.41
N LEU A 164 -16.06 3.68 1.67
CA LEU A 164 -16.18 5.03 2.23
C LEU A 164 -17.61 5.32 2.67
N LYS A 165 -17.76 5.93 3.86
CA LYS A 165 -19.05 6.41 4.37
C LYS A 165 -19.70 7.42 3.39
N PRO A 166 -20.99 7.24 3.00
CA PRO A 166 -21.75 8.24 2.27
C PRO A 166 -22.22 9.38 3.20
N ASN A 167 -22.32 10.60 2.68
CA ASN A 167 -22.48 11.82 3.48
C ASN A 167 -23.79 11.94 4.26
N ASN A 168 -23.68 12.52 5.47
CA ASN A 168 -24.57 13.56 6.03
C ASN A 168 -23.84 14.49 7.04
N THR A 169 -22.70 14.07 7.62
CA THR A 169 -21.92 14.92 8.58
C THR A 169 -20.43 15.07 8.24
N PHE A 170 -19.76 14.02 7.73
CA PHE A 170 -18.36 14.09 7.29
C PHE A 170 -18.18 13.28 5.99
N PRO A 171 -17.72 13.90 4.88
CA PRO A 171 -17.45 13.15 3.66
C PRO A 171 -16.21 12.31 3.79
N GLY A 172 -16.32 11.03 3.45
CA GLY A 172 -15.14 10.18 3.37
C GLY A 172 -14.19 10.65 2.26
N LYS A 173 -12.87 10.52 2.48
CA LYS A 173 -11.85 10.95 1.50
C LYS A 173 -10.92 9.83 1.06
N TYR A 174 -10.47 9.95 -0.18
CA TYR A 174 -9.43 9.12 -0.77
C TYR A 174 -8.15 9.95 -0.99
N TYR A 175 -7.01 9.45 -0.50
CA TYR A 175 -5.70 10.10 -0.63
C TYR A 175 -4.74 9.24 -1.44
N THR A 176 -4.12 9.82 -2.47
CA THR A 176 -3.06 9.20 -3.26
C THR A 176 -1.91 10.20 -3.52
N PRO A 177 -0.73 10.03 -2.90
CA PRO A 177 0.49 10.71 -3.33
C PRO A 177 0.89 10.11 -4.68
N LEU A 178 0.99 10.96 -5.70
CA LEU A 178 1.60 10.62 -6.99
C LEU A 178 3.09 10.31 -6.82
#